data_AF-A0A5N7WG86-F1
#
_entry.id   AF-A0A5N7WG86-F1
#
_cell.length_a   1.000
_cell.length_b   1.000
_cell.length_c   1.000
_cell.angle_alpha   90.00
_cell.angle_beta   90.00
_cell.angle_gamma   90.00
#
_symmetry.space_group_name_H-M   'P 1'
#
loop_
_entity.id
_entity.type
_entity.pdbx_description
1 polymer ?
#
loop_
_entity_poly.entity_id
_entity_poly.type
_entity_poly.pdbx_seq_one_letter_code
_entity_poly.pdbx_strand_id
1 'polypeptide(L)'
;MHLRKLSVPLQTWLLLGCFAISCDAQESAAWDRQATGRTSISGLGTIDYEVGYSSAGFDHFSSEIVARWNDGGLREQTLYEGIYDRPPARVWGSGPHLCVAMQVCARYSDRCNRYVIAHRYDDQAKAFVALTSEKTARRICAVAR
;
A
#
# COMPACT_ATOMS: atom_id res chain seq x y z
N MET A 1 -53.79 -57.79 -1.02
CA MET A 1 -52.47 -58.09 -0.42
C MET A 1 -51.86 -56.75 0.00
N HIS A 2 -51.89 -56.33 1.28
CA HIS A 2 -51.01 -56.77 2.39
C HIS A 2 -49.53 -56.80 1.96
N LEU A 3 -48.57 -56.08 2.56
CA LEU A 3 -48.30 -55.90 4.00
C LEU A 3 -47.48 -54.62 4.28
N ARG A 4 -47.71 -54.05 5.48
CA ARG A 4 -46.77 -53.21 6.24
C ARG A 4 -45.61 -54.05 6.81
N LYS A 5 -44.46 -53.41 7.11
CA LYS A 5 -43.49 -53.66 8.22
C LYS A 5 -42.36 -52.61 8.07
N LEU A 6 -42.23 -51.52 8.85
CA LEU A 6 -41.78 -51.38 10.25
C LEU A 6 -40.53 -52.21 10.60
N SER A 7 -39.38 -51.55 10.87
CA SER A 7 -38.66 -51.55 12.18
C SER A 7 -37.17 -51.09 12.10
N VAL A 8 -36.95 -49.89 12.68
CA VAL A 8 -35.85 -49.17 13.41
C VAL A 8 -34.56 -49.94 13.91
N PRO A 9 -33.57 -49.27 14.59
CA PRO A 9 -32.32 -48.63 14.11
C PRO A 9 -31.02 -49.33 14.63
N LEU A 10 -29.82 -48.86 14.25
CA LEU A 10 -28.65 -48.95 15.15
C LEU A 10 -27.69 -47.76 14.97
N GLN A 11 -27.32 -47.17 16.11
CA GLN A 11 -26.51 -45.97 16.30
C GLN A 11 -25.02 -46.27 16.21
N THR A 12 -24.24 -45.33 15.66
CA THR A 12 -22.87 -44.96 16.13
C THR A 12 -22.44 -43.70 15.36
N TRP A 13 -22.62 -42.50 15.91
CA TRP A 13 -21.59 -41.74 16.62
C TRP A 13 -20.28 -41.60 15.84
N LEU A 14 -20.14 -40.48 15.13
CA LEU A 14 -18.85 -39.87 14.82
C LEU A 14 -19.04 -38.35 14.88
N LEU A 15 -18.67 -37.79 16.03
CA LEU A 15 -18.44 -36.37 16.24
C LEU A 15 -17.27 -35.97 15.33
N LEU A 16 -17.56 -35.49 14.12
CA LEU A 16 -16.56 -34.76 13.35
C LEU A 16 -16.50 -33.34 13.92
N GLY A 17 -15.44 -33.10 14.70
CA GLY A 17 -15.07 -31.77 15.13
C GLY A 17 -14.84 -30.87 13.92
N CYS A 18 -15.69 -29.86 13.76
CA CYS A 18 -15.40 -28.71 12.94
C CYS A 18 -14.26 -27.94 13.62
N PHE A 19 -13.02 -28.28 13.28
CA PHE A 19 -11.92 -27.34 13.46
C PHE A 19 -12.23 -26.15 12.57
N ALA A 20 -12.73 -25.07 13.18
CA ALA A 20 -12.71 -23.75 12.58
C ALA A 20 -11.24 -23.36 12.48
N ILE A 21 -10.60 -23.76 11.39
CA ILE A 21 -9.31 -23.20 10.98
C ILE A 21 -9.65 -21.77 10.60
N SER A 22 -9.27 -20.84 11.47
CA SER A 22 -9.28 -19.41 11.16
C SER A 22 -8.57 -19.23 9.82
N CYS A 23 -9.32 -18.79 8.82
CA CYS A 23 -8.76 -18.29 7.59
C CYS A 23 -8.13 -16.94 7.95
N ASP A 24 -6.91 -16.98 8.49
CA ASP A 24 -6.08 -15.78 8.61
C ASP A 24 -5.79 -15.33 7.17
N ALA A 25 -6.60 -14.40 6.70
CA ALA A 25 -6.37 -13.65 5.47
C ALA A 25 -5.12 -12.79 5.68
N GLN A 26 -3.94 -13.40 5.59
CA GLN A 26 -2.68 -12.67 5.53
C GLN A 26 -2.13 -12.78 4.11
N GLU A 27 -2.87 -12.19 3.16
CA GLU A 27 -2.30 -11.88 1.85
C GLU A 27 -1.49 -10.59 2.00
N SER A 28 -0.30 -10.68 2.60
CA SER A 28 0.74 -9.72 2.20
C SER A 28 1.15 -10.16 0.80
N ALA A 29 0.65 -9.49 -0.23
CA ALA A 29 1.20 -9.66 -1.57
C ALA A 29 2.71 -9.40 -1.47
N ALA A 30 3.52 -10.47 -1.52
CA ALA A 30 4.95 -10.34 -1.45
C ALA A 30 5.41 -9.60 -2.72
N TRP A 31 5.62 -8.29 -2.62
CA TRP A 31 6.10 -7.48 -3.74
C TRP A 31 7.44 -8.01 -4.26
N ASP A 32 7.60 -8.16 -5.58
CA ASP A 32 8.82 -8.69 -6.21
C ASP A 32 10.08 -7.93 -5.79
N ARG A 33 9.93 -6.62 -5.59
CA ARG A 33 11.01 -5.73 -5.14
C ARG A 33 10.46 -4.71 -4.17
N GLN A 34 11.26 -4.42 -3.15
CA GLN A 34 10.96 -3.43 -2.12
C GLN A 34 12.19 -2.57 -1.87
N ALA A 35 11.99 -1.26 -1.74
CA ALA A 35 13.00 -0.32 -1.28
C ALA A 35 12.51 0.36 0.00
N THR A 36 13.29 0.27 1.07
CA THR A 36 13.02 0.98 2.32
C THR A 36 13.91 2.19 2.46
N GLY A 37 13.45 3.19 3.19
CA GLY A 37 14.24 4.37 3.48
C GLY A 37 13.69 5.18 4.63
N ARG A 38 14.42 6.23 4.98
CA ARG A 38 14.08 7.15 6.06
C ARG A 38 14.23 8.58 5.57
N THR A 39 13.32 9.44 5.97
CA THR A 39 13.39 10.88 5.75
C THR A 39 12.85 11.61 6.98
N SER A 40 12.89 12.94 6.97
CA SER A 40 12.26 13.76 8.01
C SER A 40 11.48 14.91 7.40
N ILE A 41 10.40 15.32 8.06
CA ILE A 41 9.67 16.56 7.75
C ILE A 41 9.60 17.44 9.00
N SER A 42 9.58 18.75 8.79
CA SER A 42 9.42 19.73 9.86
C SER A 42 8.06 19.57 10.54
N GLY A 43 8.03 19.57 11.88
CA GLY A 43 6.80 19.47 12.68
C GLY A 43 6.38 18.05 13.06
N LEU A 44 6.75 17.02 12.29
CA LEU A 44 6.41 15.62 12.58
C LEU A 44 7.64 14.75 12.92
N GLY A 45 8.82 15.09 12.39
CA GLY A 45 10.05 14.35 12.64
C GLY A 45 10.29 13.25 11.61
N THR A 46 10.73 12.08 12.08
CA THR A 46 11.22 10.99 11.24
C THR A 46 10.07 10.20 10.62
N ILE A 47 10.19 9.94 9.32
CA ILE A 47 9.30 9.09 8.53
C ILE A 47 10.13 7.94 7.97
N ASP A 48 9.78 6.72 8.34
CA ASP A 48 10.24 5.51 7.66
C ASP A 48 9.30 5.22 6.50
N TYR A 49 9.82 4.78 5.36
CA TYR A 49 8.99 4.47 4.20
C TYR A 49 9.43 3.19 3.50
N GLU A 50 8.50 2.61 2.77
CA GLU A 50 8.68 1.44 1.93
C GLU A 50 8.03 1.68 0.57
N VAL A 51 8.73 1.33 -0.49
CA VAL A 51 8.26 1.39 -1.87
C VAL A 51 8.30 -0.04 -2.42
N GLY A 52 7.13 -0.67 -2.49
CA GLY A 52 6.94 -2.00 -3.07
C GLY A 52 6.50 -1.91 -4.52
N TYR A 53 6.95 -2.84 -5.35
CA TYR A 53 6.44 -3.01 -6.71
C TYR A 53 6.57 -4.44 -7.22
N SER A 54 5.65 -4.83 -8.10
CA SER A 54 5.63 -6.10 -8.83
C SER A 54 5.20 -5.86 -10.27
N SER A 55 5.68 -6.70 -11.18
CA SER A 55 5.30 -6.61 -12.60
C SER A 55 3.80 -6.89 -12.79
N ALA A 56 3.08 -5.95 -13.39
CA ALA A 56 1.71 -6.11 -13.85
C ALA A 56 1.62 -6.49 -15.36
N GLY A 57 2.77 -6.69 -16.02
CA GLY A 57 2.87 -7.04 -17.44
C GLY A 57 2.98 -5.82 -18.36
N PHE A 58 3.48 -6.03 -19.58
CA PHE A 58 3.64 -4.99 -20.61
C PHE A 58 4.39 -3.72 -20.12
N ASP A 59 5.45 -3.91 -19.33
CA ASP A 59 6.23 -2.84 -18.71
C ASP A 59 5.45 -1.94 -17.72
N HIS A 60 4.30 -2.41 -17.23
CA HIS A 60 3.55 -1.80 -16.14
C HIS A 60 3.86 -2.49 -14.82
N PHE A 61 3.90 -1.74 -13.72
CA PHE A 61 4.17 -2.28 -12.38
C PHE A 61 3.08 -1.86 -11.41
N SER A 62 2.45 -2.84 -10.76
CA SER A 62 1.64 -2.59 -9.58
C SER A 62 2.58 -2.19 -8.45
N SER A 63 2.24 -1.13 -7.73
CA SER A 63 3.15 -0.52 -6.79
C SER A 63 2.41 0.11 -5.62
N GLU A 64 3.10 0.12 -4.48
CA GLU A 64 2.62 0.68 -3.24
C GLU A 64 3.73 1.52 -2.57
N ILE A 65 3.34 2.61 -1.93
CA ILE A 65 4.23 3.43 -1.11
C ILE A 65 3.61 3.57 0.27
N VAL A 66 4.24 2.96 1.27
CA VAL A 66 3.79 3.00 2.67
C VAL A 66 4.72 3.91 3.46
N ALA A 67 4.15 4.79 4.28
CA ALA A 67 4.88 5.62 5.23
C ALA A 67 4.50 5.29 6.66
N ARG A 68 5.50 5.31 7.55
CA ARG A 68 5.41 5.00 8.97
C ARG A 68 6.05 6.12 9.78
N TRP A 69 5.39 6.56 10.84
CA TRP A 69 5.89 7.63 11.69
C TRP A 69 5.38 7.47 13.12
N ASN A 70 5.92 8.26 14.05
CA ASN A 70 5.46 8.30 15.43
C ASN A 70 4.87 9.67 15.74
N ASP A 71 3.63 9.68 16.21
CA ASP A 71 2.95 10.87 16.74
C ASP A 71 2.11 10.47 17.95
N GLY A 72 2.78 10.35 19.10
CA GLY A 72 2.19 9.81 20.33
C GLY A 72 1.86 8.32 20.25
N GLY A 73 2.38 7.63 19.24
CA GLY A 73 2.08 6.24 18.89
C GLY A 73 2.52 5.94 17.46
N LEU A 74 2.77 4.66 17.15
CA LEU A 74 3.13 4.25 15.80
C LEU A 74 1.94 4.44 14.86
N ARG A 75 2.21 5.07 13.71
CA ARG A 75 1.26 5.31 12.63
C ARG A 75 1.80 4.74 11.33
N GLU A 76 0.89 4.32 10.47
CA GLU A 76 1.18 3.80 9.13
C GLU A 76 0.10 4.29 8.16
N GLN A 77 0.50 4.59 6.93
CA GLN A 77 -0.42 4.95 5.85
C GLN A 77 0.16 4.59 4.49
N THR A 78 -0.66 3.98 3.63
CA THR A 78 -0.40 3.87 2.19
C THR A 78 -0.63 5.25 1.54
N LEU A 79 0.45 5.86 1.07
CA LEU A 79 0.45 7.17 0.40
C LEU A 79 0.04 7.06 -1.06
N TYR A 80 0.34 5.91 -1.67
CA TYR A 80 0.03 5.62 -3.06
C TYR A 80 -0.12 4.12 -3.22
N GLU A 81 -1.14 3.72 -3.95
CA GLU A 81 -1.34 2.37 -4.45
C GLU A 81 -1.83 2.50 -5.90
N GLY A 82 -1.18 1.83 -6.84
CA GLY A 82 -1.55 1.92 -8.25
C GLY A 82 -0.49 1.41 -9.21
N ILE A 83 -0.69 1.70 -10.50
CA ILE A 83 0.18 1.23 -11.58
C ILE A 83 1.03 2.38 -12.11
N TYR A 84 2.35 2.15 -12.23
CA TYR A 84 3.27 3.02 -12.97
C TYR A 84 4.45 2.25 -13.57
N ASP A 85 5.18 2.86 -14.51
CA ASP A 85 5.99 2.09 -15.48
C ASP A 85 7.48 2.01 -15.11
N ARG A 86 7.95 2.87 -14.19
CA ARG A 86 9.38 2.97 -13.83
C ARG A 86 9.58 3.06 -12.31
N PRO A 87 9.37 1.97 -11.57
CA PRO A 87 9.78 1.86 -10.17
C PRO A 87 11.31 1.83 -9.97
N PRO A 88 11.80 2.16 -8.74
CA PRO A 88 11.01 2.59 -7.59
C PRO A 88 10.65 4.09 -7.66
N ALA A 89 9.53 4.46 -7.06
CA ALA A 89 9.25 5.85 -6.71
C ALA A 89 10.31 6.39 -5.73
N ARG A 90 10.53 7.70 -5.74
CA ARG A 90 11.40 8.41 -4.79
C ARG A 90 10.56 9.07 -3.72
N VAL A 91 10.98 8.93 -2.45
CA VAL A 91 10.33 9.56 -1.30
C VAL A 91 11.36 10.40 -0.55
N TRP A 92 11.01 11.63 -0.19
CA TRP A 92 11.87 12.53 0.61
C TRP A 92 11.04 13.61 1.32
N GLY A 93 11.62 14.25 2.32
CA GLY A 93 11.02 15.38 3.02
C GLY A 93 11.44 16.72 2.45
N SER A 94 10.53 17.69 2.45
CA SER A 94 10.78 19.08 2.06
C SER A 94 10.00 20.04 2.96
N GLY A 95 10.70 20.65 3.93
CA GLY A 95 10.05 21.44 4.98
C GLY A 95 8.98 20.60 5.69
N PRO A 96 7.72 21.08 5.80
CA PRO A 96 6.64 20.32 6.44
C PRO A 96 5.95 19.30 5.53
N HIS A 97 6.50 19.01 4.33
CA HIS A 97 5.86 18.13 3.36
C HIS A 97 6.65 16.85 3.12
N LEU A 98 5.93 15.76 2.90
CA LEU A 98 6.46 14.50 2.41
C LEU A 98 6.22 14.42 0.89
N CYS A 99 7.30 14.37 0.13
CA CYS A 99 7.30 14.38 -1.31
C CYS A 99 7.46 12.97 -1.88
N VAL A 100 6.67 12.66 -2.90
CA VAL A 100 6.75 11.43 -3.69
C VAL A 100 6.94 11.81 -5.15
N ALA A 101 7.92 11.20 -5.83
CA ALA A 101 8.09 11.33 -7.27
C ALA A 101 8.08 9.96 -7.95
N MET A 102 7.31 9.85 -9.02
CA MET A 102 7.16 8.64 -9.82
C MET A 102 7.32 8.95 -11.31
N GLN A 103 7.58 7.93 -12.10
CA GLN A 103 7.74 8.04 -13.55
C GLN A 103 6.74 7.12 -14.26
N VAL A 104 6.03 7.70 -15.24
CA VAL A 104 5.07 6.99 -16.10
C VAL A 104 5.44 7.29 -17.54
N CYS A 105 5.45 6.29 -18.39
CA CYS A 105 5.80 6.38 -19.79
C CYS A 105 4.54 6.19 -20.63
N ALA A 106 4.40 6.95 -21.72
CA ALA A 106 3.37 6.59 -22.68
C ALA A 106 3.71 5.20 -23.27
N ARG A 107 2.68 4.43 -23.63
CA ARG A 107 2.87 3.13 -24.28
C ARG A 107 3.78 3.29 -25.50
N TYR A 108 4.83 2.48 -25.59
CA TYR A 108 5.85 2.51 -26.66
C TYR A 108 6.65 3.82 -26.76
N SER A 109 6.71 4.62 -25.69
CA SER A 109 7.50 5.84 -25.63
C SER A 109 8.74 5.67 -24.76
N ASP A 110 9.89 6.05 -25.30
CA ASP A 110 11.12 6.20 -24.51
C ASP A 110 11.08 7.45 -23.61
N ARG A 111 10.11 8.34 -23.85
CA ARG A 111 9.89 9.54 -23.03
C ARG A 111 8.88 9.23 -21.93
N CYS A 112 9.33 9.41 -20.69
CA CYS A 112 8.52 9.27 -19.50
C CYS A 112 8.26 10.62 -18.84
N ASN A 113 7.03 10.81 -18.38
CA ASN A 113 6.64 11.95 -17.57
C ASN A 113 6.96 11.68 -16.10
N ARG A 114 7.44 12.71 -15.41
CA ARG A 114 7.66 12.69 -13.96
C ARG A 114 6.47 13.30 -13.26
N TYR A 115 5.82 12.54 -12.39
CA TYR A 115 4.75 13.00 -11.52
C TYR A 115 5.31 13.24 -10.13
N VAL A 116 4.86 14.31 -9.49
CA VAL A 116 5.32 14.70 -8.16
C VAL A 116 4.11 15.02 -7.30
N ILE A 117 4.01 14.36 -6.15
CA ILE A 117 2.96 14.53 -5.16
C ILE A 117 3.60 15.09 -3.90
N ALA A 118 3.04 16.17 -3.37
CA ALA A 118 3.41 16.70 -2.06
C ALA A 118 2.31 16.35 -1.07
N HIS A 119 2.66 15.74 0.06
CA HIS A 119 1.74 15.46 1.14
C HIS A 119 2.01 16.41 2.31
N ARG A 120 0.96 16.97 2.89
CA ARG A 120 1.03 17.64 4.19
C ARG A 120 0.56 16.67 5.27
N TYR A 121 1.11 16.79 6.46
CA TYR A 121 0.55 16.09 7.61
C TYR A 121 -0.64 16.89 8.18
N ASP A 122 -1.76 16.22 8.39
CA ASP A 122 -2.92 16.74 9.11
C ASP A 122 -2.92 16.17 10.53
N ASP A 123 -2.66 17.04 11.50
CA ASP A 123 -2.54 16.67 12.92
C ASP A 123 -3.89 16.26 13.55
N GLN A 124 -5.01 16.74 13.01
CA GLN A 124 -6.34 16.38 13.52
C GLN A 124 -6.76 15.00 12.98
N ALA A 125 -6.56 14.77 11.69
CA ALA A 125 -6.85 13.49 11.05
C ALA A 125 -5.76 12.43 11.33
N LYS A 126 -4.61 12.86 11.86
CA LYS A 126 -3.41 12.05 12.06
C LYS A 126 -3.00 11.31 10.77
N ALA A 127 -3.07 12.00 9.63
CA ALA A 127 -2.86 11.41 8.31
C ALA A 127 -2.14 12.37 7.35
N PHE A 128 -1.44 11.81 6.37
CA PHE A 128 -0.92 12.55 5.23
C PHE A 128 -2.01 12.81 4.20
N VAL A 129 -2.10 14.06 3.73
CA VAL A 129 -3.05 14.52 2.73
C VAL A 129 -2.30 15.08 1.53
N ALA A 130 -2.56 14.53 0.34
CA ALA A 130 -1.98 15.01 -0.91
C ALA A 130 -2.47 16.43 -1.26
N LEU A 131 -1.56 17.28 -1.71
CA LEU A 131 -1.90 18.57 -2.28
C LEU A 131 -2.50 18.38 -3.67
N THR A 132 -3.57 19.11 -3.96
CA THR A 132 -4.31 19.00 -5.23
C THR A 132 -3.63 19.68 -6.41
N SER A 133 -2.81 20.71 -6.14
CA SER A 133 -2.13 21.47 -7.20
C SER A 133 -0.77 20.86 -7.53
N GLU A 134 -0.67 20.25 -8.71
CA GLU A 134 0.60 19.72 -9.23
C GLU A 134 1.68 20.81 -9.33
N LYS A 135 1.31 22.03 -9.76
CA LYS A 135 2.23 23.17 -9.85
C LYS A 135 2.83 23.51 -8.48
N THR A 136 2.01 23.51 -7.43
CA THR A 136 2.47 23.75 -6.06
C THR A 136 3.31 22.59 -5.55
N ALA A 137 2.88 21.35 -5.79
CA ALA A 137 3.65 20.16 -5.43
C ALA A 137 5.05 20.18 -6.07
N ARG A 138 5.16 20.46 -7.36
CA ARG A 138 6.44 20.60 -8.07
C ARG A 138 7.32 21.70 -7.49
N ARG A 139 6.75 22.79 -6.99
CA ARG A 139 7.53 23.87 -6.36
C ARG A 139 8.08 23.45 -5.00
N ILE A 140 7.24 22.85 -4.14
CA ILE A 140 7.62 22.39 -2.80
C ILE A 140 8.63 21.25 -2.88
N CYS A 141 8.37 20.33 -3.80
CA CYS A 141 9.16 19.13 -4.06
C CYS A 141 10.15 19.35 -5.21
N ALA A 142 10.47 20.60 -5.56
CA ALA A 142 11.66 20.87 -6.35
C ALA A 142 12.84 20.56 -5.43
N VAL A 143 13.36 19.34 -5.51
CA VAL A 143 14.47 18.86 -4.69
C VAL A 143 15.55 19.95 -4.60
N ALA A 144 15.91 20.36 -3.37
CA ALA A 144 17.17 21.04 -3.12
C ALA A 144 18.27 20.10 -3.63
N ARG A 145 18.93 20.49 -4.73
CA ARG A 145 19.95 19.69 -5.42
C ARG A 145 21.00 19.14 -4.45
#